data_AF-A0A6P4XQG9-F1
#
_entry.id   AF-A0A6P4XQG9-F1
#
_cell.length_a   1.000
_cell.length_b   1.000
_cell.length_c   1.000
_cell.angle_alpha   90.00
_cell.angle_beta   90.00
_cell.angle_gamma   90.00
#
_symmetry.space_group_name_H-M   'P 1'
#
loop_
_entity.id
_entity.type
_entity.pdbx_description
1 polymer ?
#
loop_
_entity_poly.entity_id
_entity_poly.type
_entity_poly.pdbx_seq_one_letter_code
_entity_poly.pdbx_strand_id
1 'polypeptide(L)'
;MGTLTGRALTQVHQDFTTANGARAGVQKVIILITDGQASDIVHLPSENIRKQGVLISAVGVANYNLQQLNDIASGGKFVATVEQFDAMDSIRDKVLDAVCQAQQKRGQDIKQEINNGLQYLKRMLGALEDELEQETKK
;
A
#
# COMPACT_ATOMS: atom_id res chain seq x y z
N MET A 1 -2.16 4.42 -31.79
CA MET A 1 -1.26 4.02 -30.69
C MET A 1 -1.75 4.70 -29.42
N GLY A 2 -1.66 4.03 -28.26
CA GLY A 2 -2.09 4.58 -26.98
C GLY A 2 -1.30 3.96 -25.83
N THR A 3 -1.30 4.62 -24.68
CA THR A 3 -0.58 4.19 -23.47
C THR A 3 -1.43 3.15 -22.73
N LEU A 4 -1.07 1.88 -22.82
CA LEU A 4 -1.82 0.76 -22.23
C LEU A 4 -1.33 0.44 -20.81
N THR A 5 -1.54 1.40 -19.91
CA THR A 5 -1.08 1.34 -18.52
C THR A 5 -1.73 0.21 -17.73
N GLY A 6 -3.03 -0.02 -17.93
CA GLY A 6 -3.76 -1.09 -17.24
C GLY A 6 -3.18 -2.47 -17.56
N ARG A 7 -2.92 -2.74 -18.84
CA ARG A 7 -2.25 -3.98 -19.29
C ARG A 7 -0.84 -4.11 -18.74
N ALA A 8 -0.06 -3.02 -18.74
CA ALA A 8 1.30 -3.03 -18.20
C ALA A 8 1.31 -3.39 -16.70
N LEU A 9 0.39 -2.83 -15.93
CA LEU A 9 0.21 -3.15 -14.52
C LEU A 9 -0.12 -4.63 -14.30
N THR A 10 -1.04 -5.19 -15.10
CA THR A 10 -1.36 -6.63 -15.03
C THR A 10 -0.14 -7.50 -15.31
N GLN A 11 0.66 -7.15 -16.32
CA GLN A 11 1.84 -7.92 -16.70
C GLN A 11 2.89 -7.93 -15.58
N VAL A 12 3.28 -6.74 -15.09
CA VAL A 12 4.30 -6.62 -14.02
C VAL A 12 3.85 -7.34 -12.76
N HIS A 13 2.56 -7.29 -12.43
CA HIS A 13 2.03 -7.99 -11.27
C HIS A 13 2.14 -9.52 -11.38
N GLN A 14 1.88 -10.08 -12.57
CA GLN A 14 2.07 -11.51 -12.83
C GLN A 14 3.53 -11.93 -12.70
N ASP A 15 4.46 -11.01 -12.96
CA ASP A 15 5.89 -11.28 -12.84
C ASP A 15 6.41 -11.23 -11.40
N PHE A 16 5.62 -10.78 -10.41
CA PHE A 16 6.02 -10.77 -8.98
C PHE A 16 5.98 -12.14 -8.29
N THR A 17 6.64 -13.11 -8.90
CA THR A 17 6.80 -14.47 -8.37
C THR A 17 8.20 -14.68 -7.78
N THR A 18 8.32 -15.62 -6.86
CA THR A 18 9.63 -16.04 -6.32
C THR A 18 10.54 -16.61 -7.42
N ALA A 19 9.96 -17.27 -8.43
CA ALA A 19 10.67 -17.75 -9.60
C ALA A 19 11.34 -16.62 -10.39
N ASN A 20 10.71 -15.44 -10.41
CA ASN A 20 11.24 -14.23 -11.05
C ASN A 20 12.03 -13.33 -10.08
N GLY A 21 12.46 -13.86 -8.93
CA GLY A 21 13.31 -13.14 -7.96
C GLY A 21 12.56 -12.27 -6.95
N ALA A 22 11.23 -12.28 -6.93
CA ALA A 22 10.47 -11.59 -5.90
C ALA A 22 10.68 -12.26 -4.53
N ARG A 23 10.95 -11.48 -3.49
CA ARG A 23 11.18 -12.01 -2.14
C ARG A 23 9.86 -12.26 -1.40
N ALA A 24 9.75 -13.44 -0.78
CA ALA A 24 8.65 -13.75 0.14
C ALA A 24 8.77 -12.92 1.43
N GLY A 25 7.63 -12.51 1.99
CA GLY A 25 7.57 -11.75 3.25
C GLY A 25 8.08 -10.30 3.20
N VAL A 26 8.60 -9.84 2.05
CA VAL A 26 9.08 -8.46 1.86
C VAL A 26 8.02 -7.62 1.15
N GLN A 27 7.88 -6.36 1.55
CA GLN A 27 7.01 -5.41 0.87
C GLN A 27 7.40 -5.27 -0.60
N LYS A 28 6.46 -5.55 -1.50
CA LYS A 28 6.60 -5.30 -2.93
C LYS A 28 6.10 -3.90 -3.26
N VAL A 29 6.79 -3.20 -4.16
CA VAL A 29 6.46 -1.84 -4.58
C VAL A 29 6.55 -1.76 -6.11
N ILE A 30 5.54 -1.17 -6.74
CA ILE A 30 5.55 -0.76 -8.15
C ILE A 30 5.73 0.75 -8.20
N ILE A 31 6.67 1.22 -9.00
CA ILE A 31 6.82 2.64 -9.35
C ILE A 31 6.39 2.76 -10.80
N LEU A 32 5.19 3.28 -11.02
CA LEU A 32 4.68 3.57 -12.35
C LEU A 32 5.06 5.00 -12.73
N ILE A 33 5.67 5.17 -13.89
CA ILE A 33 5.99 6.48 -14.46
C ILE A 33 5.29 6.58 -15.81
N THR A 34 4.50 7.63 -16.03
CA THR A 34 3.80 7.87 -17.30
C THR A 34 3.83 9.35 -17.65
N ASP A 35 4.00 9.67 -18.92
CA ASP A 35 3.97 11.02 -19.48
C ASP A 35 2.64 11.37 -20.16
N GLY A 36 1.69 10.44 -20.12
CA GLY A 36 0.45 10.51 -20.87
C GLY A 36 -0.74 9.90 -20.13
N GLN A 37 -1.93 10.15 -20.68
CA GLN A 37 -3.17 9.50 -20.29
C GLN A 37 -3.20 8.04 -20.78
N ALA A 38 -3.59 7.12 -19.90
CA ALA A 38 -3.84 5.75 -20.27
C ALA A 38 -5.07 5.64 -21.18
N SER A 39 -4.96 4.85 -22.25
CA SER A 39 -6.05 4.57 -23.18
C SER A 39 -6.85 3.30 -22.83
N ASP A 40 -6.54 2.67 -21.70
CA ASP A 40 -7.22 1.50 -21.16
C ASP A 40 -7.65 1.71 -19.69
N ILE A 41 -8.39 0.73 -19.14
CA ILE A 41 -8.89 0.80 -17.76
C ILE A 41 -7.74 0.51 -16.79
N VAL A 42 -7.45 1.49 -15.93
CA VAL A 42 -6.38 1.37 -14.93
C VAL A 42 -6.87 0.98 -13.53
N HIS A 43 -8.15 1.21 -13.22
CA HIS A 43 -8.71 1.04 -11.89
C HIS A 43 -8.66 -0.43 -11.42
N LEU A 44 -9.25 -1.35 -12.19
CA LEU A 44 -9.32 -2.78 -11.87
C LEU A 44 -7.94 -3.45 -11.67
N PRO A 45 -6.96 -3.31 -12.61
CA PRO A 45 -5.65 -3.92 -12.39
C PRO A 45 -4.94 -3.34 -11.16
N SER A 46 -5.05 -2.03 -10.94
CA SER A 46 -4.45 -1.37 -9.77
C SER A 46 -5.08 -1.84 -8.46
N GLU A 47 -6.41 -1.98 -8.41
CA GLU A 47 -7.11 -2.46 -7.23
C GLU A 47 -6.67 -3.90 -6.87
N ASN A 48 -6.58 -4.78 -7.86
CA ASN A 48 -6.14 -6.16 -7.67
C ASN A 48 -4.71 -6.25 -7.10
N ILE A 49 -3.80 -5.42 -7.62
CA ILE A 49 -2.41 -5.33 -7.13
C ILE A 49 -2.39 -4.87 -5.66
N ARG A 50 -3.14 -3.80 -5.32
CA ARG A 50 -3.19 -3.27 -3.96
C ARG A 50 -3.80 -4.27 -2.96
N LYS A 51 -4.84 -5.01 -3.36
CA LYS A 51 -5.47 -6.07 -2.53
C LYS A 51 -4.49 -7.19 -2.19
N GLN A 52 -3.48 -7.43 -3.03
CA GLN A 52 -2.41 -8.40 -2.75
C GLN A 52 -1.27 -7.83 -1.90
N GLY A 53 -1.47 -6.64 -1.32
CA GLY A 53 -0.52 -6.00 -0.43
C GLY A 53 0.68 -5.38 -1.13
N VAL A 54 0.63 -5.19 -2.46
CA VAL A 54 1.65 -4.46 -3.22
C VAL A 54 1.36 -2.97 -3.16
N LEU A 55 2.37 -2.15 -2.88
CA LEU A 55 2.24 -0.69 -2.92
C LEU A 55 2.50 -0.19 -4.35
N ILE A 56 1.71 0.77 -4.81
CA ILE A 56 1.88 1.40 -6.12
C ILE A 56 2.12 2.89 -5.91
N SER A 57 3.25 3.39 -6.39
CA SER A 57 3.50 4.82 -6.56
C SER A 57 3.32 5.20 -8.02
N ALA A 58 2.52 6.24 -8.28
CA ALA A 58 2.21 6.70 -9.62
C ALA A 58 2.81 8.08 -9.83
N VAL A 59 3.68 8.19 -10.84
CA VAL A 59 4.43 9.39 -11.19
C VAL A 59 3.95 9.88 -12.56
N GLY A 60 3.36 11.07 -12.58
CA GLY A 60 2.98 11.76 -13.81
C GLY A 60 4.08 12.73 -14.26
N VAL A 61 4.44 12.67 -15.54
CA VAL A 61 5.38 13.62 -16.15
C VAL A 61 4.64 14.45 -17.20
N ALA A 62 4.69 15.77 -17.12
CA ALA A 62 4.03 16.67 -18.07
C ALA A 62 2.54 16.35 -18.33
N ASN A 63 2.19 15.62 -19.38
CA ASN A 63 0.82 15.43 -19.89
C ASN A 63 0.07 14.24 -19.27
N TYR A 64 0.09 14.13 -17.95
CA TYR A 64 -0.59 13.05 -17.21
C TYR A 64 -2.07 13.36 -16.93
N ASN A 65 -2.86 12.31 -16.63
CA ASN A 65 -4.21 12.46 -16.08
C ASN A 65 -4.19 12.21 -14.57
N LEU A 66 -4.43 13.26 -13.77
CA LEU A 66 -4.34 13.18 -12.31
C LEU A 66 -5.35 12.19 -11.70
N GLN A 67 -6.55 12.06 -12.27
CA GLN A 67 -7.54 11.09 -11.79
C GLN A 67 -7.02 9.65 -11.98
N GLN A 68 -6.45 9.35 -13.15
CA GLN A 68 -5.85 8.03 -13.41
C GLN A 68 -4.68 7.75 -12.46
N LEU A 69 -3.82 8.74 -12.18
CA LEU A 69 -2.74 8.55 -11.19
C LEU A 69 -3.29 8.20 -9.81
N ASN A 70 -4.36 8.88 -9.37
CA ASN A 70 -5.02 8.59 -8.09
C ASN A 70 -5.69 7.21 -8.07
N ASP A 71 -6.32 6.81 -9.17
CA ASP A 71 -6.95 5.48 -9.30
C ASP A 71 -5.91 4.35 -9.26
N ILE A 72 -4.67 4.64 -9.69
CA ILE A 72 -3.55 3.70 -9.70
C ILE A 72 -2.86 3.61 -8.35
N ALA A 73 -2.51 4.75 -7.75
CA ALA A 73 -1.66 4.79 -6.56
C ALA A 73 -2.29 4.12 -5.33
N SER A 74 -1.45 3.70 -4.37
CA SER A 74 -1.90 3.15 -3.06
C SER A 74 -2.42 4.21 -2.08
N GLY A 75 -2.70 5.42 -2.55
CA GLY A 75 -3.17 6.56 -1.79
C GLY A 75 -2.48 7.85 -2.22
N GLY A 76 -3.03 9.00 -1.84
CA GLY A 76 -2.55 10.31 -2.33
C GLY A 76 -1.06 10.58 -2.09
N LYS A 77 -0.50 10.10 -0.98
CA LYS A 77 0.95 10.24 -0.68
C LYS A 77 1.87 9.47 -1.64
N PHE A 78 1.33 8.56 -2.43
CA PHE A 78 2.05 7.77 -3.43
C PHE A 78 1.93 8.36 -4.84
N VAL A 79 1.23 9.49 -5.00
CA VAL A 79 1.15 10.23 -6.25
C VAL A 79 2.23 11.30 -6.27
N ALA A 80 3.03 11.31 -7.32
CA ALA A 80 3.99 12.38 -7.59
C ALA A 80 3.76 12.92 -9.01
N THR A 81 3.98 14.21 -9.19
CA THR A 81 3.91 14.85 -10.50
C THR A 81 5.14 15.72 -10.69
N VAL A 82 5.67 15.72 -11.90
CA VAL A 82 6.82 16.54 -12.29
C VAL A 82 6.60 17.15 -13.66
N GLU A 83 7.14 18.34 -13.88
CA GLU A 83 7.03 19.01 -15.18
C GLU A 83 8.01 18.44 -16.20
N GLN A 84 9.19 17.98 -15.75
CA GLN A 84 10.24 17.40 -16.59
C GLN A 84 10.92 16.24 -15.87
N PHE A 85 11.54 15.34 -16.64
CA PHE A 85 12.23 14.17 -16.10
C PHE A 85 13.44 14.53 -15.21
N ASP A 86 13.96 15.76 -15.28
CA ASP A 86 15.11 16.23 -14.51
C ASP A 86 14.86 16.27 -12.99
N ALA A 87 13.62 16.07 -12.54
CA ALA A 87 13.24 15.93 -11.13
C ALA A 87 13.28 14.48 -10.60
N MET A 88 13.98 13.57 -11.28
CA MET A 88 14.10 12.15 -10.88
C MET A 88 14.61 11.95 -9.44
N ASP A 89 15.55 12.78 -8.98
CA ASP A 89 16.03 12.72 -7.59
C ASP A 89 14.93 13.04 -6.58
N SER A 90 14.08 14.05 -6.88
CA SER A 90 12.92 14.38 -6.03
C SER A 90 11.87 13.26 -6.04
N ILE A 91 11.68 12.60 -7.19
CA ILE A 91 10.78 11.44 -7.29
C ILE A 91 11.33 10.29 -6.46
N ARG A 92 12.62 9.99 -6.54
CA ARG A 92 13.28 8.94 -5.74
C ARG A 92 12.99 9.15 -4.27
N ASP A 93 13.28 10.34 -3.75
CA ASP A 93 13.16 10.62 -2.31
C ASP A 93 11.70 10.55 -1.86
N LYS A 94 10.76 11.09 -2.64
CA LYS A 94 9.31 10.97 -2.37
C LYS A 94 8.82 9.52 -2.34
N VAL A 95 9.28 8.70 -3.29
CA VAL A 95 8.91 7.29 -3.34
C VAL A 95 9.46 6.55 -2.14
N LEU A 96 10.75 6.77 -1.80
CA LEU A 96 11.39 6.17 -0.63
C LEU A 96 10.64 6.53 0.65
N ASP A 97 10.34 7.82 0.85
CA ASP A 97 9.60 8.30 2.01
C ASP A 97 8.21 7.66 2.11
N ALA A 98 7.45 7.64 1.01
CA ALA A 98 6.11 7.08 1.00
C ALA A 98 6.10 5.58 1.36
N VAL A 99 7.06 4.81 0.83
CA VAL A 99 7.25 3.39 1.10
C VAL A 99 7.68 3.16 2.55
N CYS A 100 8.69 3.87 3.03
CA CYS A 100 9.19 3.76 4.40
C CYS A 100 8.10 4.09 5.42
N GLN A 101 7.37 5.19 5.23
CA GLN A 101 6.26 5.57 6.11
C GLN A 101 5.13 4.53 6.09
N ALA A 102 4.84 3.91 4.94
CA ALA A 102 3.83 2.86 4.86
C ALA A 102 4.22 1.61 5.66
N GLN A 103 5.49 1.22 5.64
CA GLN A 103 5.98 0.11 6.47
C GLN A 103 5.92 0.43 7.96
N GLN A 104 6.33 1.64 8.35
CA GLN A 104 6.27 2.09 9.74
C GLN A 104 4.81 2.11 10.24
N LYS A 105 3.90 2.69 9.46
CA LYS A 105 2.47 2.75 9.79
C LYS A 105 1.89 1.34 9.95
N ARG A 106 2.17 0.43 9.01
CA ARG A 106 1.74 -0.98 9.13
C ARG A 106 2.23 -1.63 10.43
N GLY A 107 3.47 -1.38 10.82
CA GLY A 107 4.00 -1.86 12.10
C GLY A 107 3.31 -1.26 13.31
N GLN A 108 2.92 0.02 13.25
CA GLN A 108 2.14 0.69 14.30
C GLN A 108 0.72 0.15 14.39
N ASP A 109 0.04 -0.04 13.25
CA ASP A 109 -1.32 -0.57 13.17
C ASP A 109 -1.39 -1.98 13.79
N ILE A 110 -0.45 -2.86 13.45
CA ILE A 110 -0.35 -4.21 14.04
C ILE A 110 -0.13 -4.14 15.56
N LYS A 111 0.77 -3.27 16.03
CA LYS A 111 0.99 -3.07 17.47
C LYS A 111 -0.29 -2.60 18.16
N GLN A 112 -1.04 -1.71 17.53
CA GLN A 112 -2.28 -1.20 18.08
C GLN A 112 -3.37 -2.27 18.14
N GLU A 113 -3.53 -3.09 17.10
CA GLU A 113 -4.46 -4.22 17.08
C GLU A 113 -4.15 -5.24 18.20
N ILE A 114 -2.87 -5.59 18.36
CA ILE A 114 -2.43 -6.48 19.45
C ILE A 114 -2.73 -5.85 20.81
N ASN A 115 -2.42 -4.57 20.99
CA ASN A 115 -2.70 -3.87 22.25
C ASN A 115 -4.20 -3.84 22.56
N ASN A 116 -5.04 -3.60 21.56
CA ASN A 116 -6.50 -3.62 21.71
C ASN A 116 -7.00 -5.02 22.11
N GLY A 117 -6.50 -6.07 21.46
CA GLY A 117 -6.83 -7.46 21.79
C GLY A 117 -6.39 -7.84 23.21
N LEU A 118 -5.16 -7.48 23.61
CA LEU A 118 -4.67 -7.70 24.97
C LEU A 118 -5.50 -6.95 26.02
N GLN A 119 -5.93 -5.72 25.73
CA GLN A 119 -6.82 -4.99 26.62
C GLN A 119 -8.19 -5.66 26.76
N TYR A 120 -8.74 -6.20 25.67
CA TYR A 120 -9.98 -6.96 25.72
C TYR A 120 -9.85 -8.21 26.61
N LEU A 121 -8.78 -9.00 26.42
CA LEU A 121 -8.52 -10.18 27.25
C LEU A 121 -8.33 -9.83 28.73
N LYS A 122 -7.61 -8.76 29.04
CA LYS A 122 -7.43 -8.29 30.43
C LYS A 122 -8.76 -7.94 31.10
N ARG A 123 -9.66 -7.28 30.38
CA ARG A 123 -11.00 -6.94 30.91
C ARG A 123 -11.85 -8.18 31.15
N MET A 124 -11.81 -9.16 30.24
CA MET A 124 -12.52 -10.43 30.45
C MET A 124 -11.97 -11.21 31.64
N LEU A 125 -10.64 -11.29 31.77
CA LEU A 125 -10.03 -11.97 32.92
C LEU A 125 -10.39 -11.29 34.24
N GLY A 126 -10.33 -9.95 34.31
CA GLY A 126 -10.74 -9.22 35.51
C GLY A 126 -12.21 -9.47 35.88
N ALA A 127 -13.11 -9.51 34.91
CA ALA A 127 -14.52 -9.83 35.17
C ALA A 127 -14.71 -11.25 35.73
N LEU A 128 -13.94 -12.23 35.23
CA LEU A 128 -13.97 -13.60 35.74
C LEU A 128 -13.37 -13.71 37.15
N GLU A 129 -12.29 -12.97 37.43
CA GLU A 129 -11.69 -12.88 38.76
C GLU A 129 -12.68 -12.28 39.77
N ASP A 130 -13.37 -11.20 39.39
CA ASP A 130 -14.41 -10.57 40.22
C ASP A 130 -15.59 -11.52 40.49
N GLU A 131 -16.00 -12.33 39.51
CA GLU A 131 -17.06 -13.35 39.67
C GLU A 131 -16.63 -14.47 40.63
N LEU A 132 -15.40 -15.00 40.49
CA LEU A 132 -14.86 -16.03 41.38
C LEU A 132 -14.71 -15.56 42.84
N GLU A 133 -14.33 -14.29 43.05
CA GLU A 133 -14.26 -13.71 44.40
C GLU A 133 -15.63 -13.58 45.07
N GLN A 134 -16.70 -13.37 44.31
CA GLN A 134 -18.06 -13.29 44.84
C GLN A 134 -18.61 -14.67 45.23
N GLU A 135 -18.22 -15.72 44.53
CA GLU A 135 -18.62 -17.10 44.85
C GLU A 135 -17.91 -17.66 46.09
N THR A 136 -16.65 -17.28 46.31
CA THR A 136 -15.85 -17.78 47.45
C THR A 136 -16.15 -17.10 48.79
N LYS A 137 -16.93 -16.00 48.79
CA LYS A 137 -17.37 -15.27 50.00
C LYS A 137 -18.78 -15.66 50.47
N LYS A 138 -19.43 -16.65 49.84
CA LYS A 138 -20.70 -17.26 50.26
C LYS A 138 -20.47 -18.56 51.03
#